data_AF-A0A349FE86-F1
#
_entry.id   AF-A0A349FE86-F1
#
_cell.length_a   1.000
_cell.length_b   1.000
_cell.length_c   1.000
_cell.angle_alpha   90.00
_cell.angle_beta   90.00
_cell.angle_gamma   90.00
#
_symmetry.space_group_name_H-M   'P 1'
#
loop_
_entity.id
_entity.type
_entity.pdbx_description
1 polymer ?
#
loop_
_entity_poly.entity_id
_entity_poly.type
_entity_poly.pdbx_seq_one_letter_code
_entity_poly.pdbx_strand_id
1 'polypeptide(L)'
;PAAVDLQAVVEDFSGLPAFKKAWVHVRTSEREYSKLVNLEEGLRSLLGVIMATSACPILAQLKPMAHNHLPFASSNEFALRTISMYLMRALFNARDGQEPDWELTGLTDDFKALQLVNQALWHRIHAACAGDTNLKAFLSFFSMSSSMTYSLETQLQKIRPMVMN
;
A
#
# COMPACT_ATOMS: atom_id res chain seq x y z
N PRO A 1 -15.20 -2.99 -8.26
CA PRO A 1 -14.87 -2.09 -7.13
C PRO A 1 -13.92 -2.79 -6.16
N ALA A 2 -13.03 -2.07 -5.47
CA ALA A 2 -12.02 -2.70 -4.61
C ALA A 2 -12.62 -3.73 -3.62
N ALA A 3 -13.77 -3.44 -3.02
CA ALA A 3 -14.44 -4.37 -2.10
C ALA A 3 -14.87 -5.70 -2.76
N VAL A 4 -15.30 -5.67 -4.03
CA VAL A 4 -15.66 -6.88 -4.79
C VAL A 4 -14.42 -7.69 -5.12
N ASP A 5 -13.36 -7.02 -5.58
CA ASP A 5 -12.09 -7.66 -5.95
C ASP A 5 -11.41 -8.33 -4.73
N LEU A 6 -11.70 -7.82 -3.53
CA LEU A 6 -11.20 -8.33 -2.25
C LEU A 6 -12.03 -9.49 -1.67
N GLN A 7 -13.25 -9.74 -2.17
CA GLN A 7 -14.20 -10.65 -1.52
C GLN A 7 -13.62 -12.06 -1.32
N ALA A 8 -13.11 -12.68 -2.38
CA ALA A 8 -12.57 -14.04 -2.32
C ALA A 8 -11.43 -14.16 -1.31
N VAL A 9 -10.51 -13.19 -1.31
CA VAL A 9 -9.38 -13.18 -0.36
C VAL A 9 -9.86 -12.98 1.07
N VAL A 10 -10.85 -12.13 1.30
CA VAL A 10 -11.41 -11.92 2.63
C VAL A 10 -12.11 -13.20 3.13
N GLU A 11 -12.81 -13.93 2.27
CA GLU A 11 -13.45 -15.20 2.60
C GLU A 11 -12.42 -16.30 2.91
N ASP A 12 -11.39 -16.46 2.08
CA ASP A 12 -10.34 -17.48 2.23
C ASP A 12 -9.56 -17.36 3.57
N PHE A 13 -9.37 -16.14 4.06
CA PHE A 13 -8.63 -15.87 5.30
C PHE A 13 -9.55 -15.68 6.53
N SER A 14 -10.86 -15.85 6.35
CA SER A 14 -11.83 -15.73 7.43
C SER A 14 -11.58 -16.77 8.53
N GLY A 15 -11.66 -16.34 9.79
CA GLY A 15 -11.44 -17.21 10.96
C GLY A 15 -10.00 -17.66 11.21
N LEU A 16 -9.03 -17.32 10.34
CA LEU A 16 -7.63 -17.63 10.58
C LEU A 16 -7.01 -16.68 11.62
N PRO A 17 -6.06 -17.15 12.46
CA PRO A 17 -5.36 -16.30 13.42
C PRO A 17 -4.23 -15.51 12.75
N ALA A 18 -4.23 -14.19 12.95
CA ALA A 18 -3.33 -13.25 12.26
C ALA A 18 -1.84 -13.55 12.46
N PHE A 19 -1.48 -13.98 13.67
CA PHE A 19 -0.11 -14.28 14.08
C PHE A 19 0.41 -15.65 13.61
N LYS A 20 -0.45 -16.46 12.96
CA LYS A 20 -0.03 -17.76 12.42
C LYS A 20 1.09 -17.56 11.42
N LYS A 21 2.19 -18.30 11.59
CA LYS A 21 3.32 -18.26 10.66
C LYS A 21 2.99 -19.07 9.41
N ALA A 22 3.36 -18.52 8.25
CA ALA A 22 3.27 -19.20 6.97
C ALA A 22 4.45 -18.79 6.08
N TRP A 23 4.91 -19.74 5.26
CA TRP A 23 5.77 -19.42 4.13
C TRP A 23 4.92 -18.78 3.05
N VAL A 24 5.23 -17.52 2.72
CA VAL A 24 4.57 -16.79 1.64
C VAL A 24 5.52 -16.69 0.48
N HIS A 25 5.07 -17.18 -0.67
CA HIS A 25 5.80 -17.16 -1.94
C HIS A 25 5.08 -16.22 -2.92
N VAL A 26 5.80 -15.24 -3.46
CA VAL A 26 5.29 -14.30 -4.46
C VAL A 26 6.17 -14.40 -5.70
N ARG A 27 5.56 -14.67 -6.85
CA ARG A 27 6.24 -14.75 -8.16
C ARG A 27 5.77 -13.61 -9.05
N THR A 28 6.71 -12.81 -9.56
CA THR A 28 6.48 -11.81 -10.60
C THR A 28 7.24 -12.21 -11.87
N SER A 29 7.14 -11.45 -12.96
CA SER A 29 7.95 -11.68 -14.16
C SER A 29 9.45 -11.53 -13.88
N GLU A 30 9.81 -10.60 -12.99
CA GLU A 30 11.20 -10.23 -12.75
C GLU A 30 11.84 -11.03 -11.60
N ARG A 31 11.05 -11.48 -10.61
CA ARG A 31 11.57 -11.95 -9.31
C ARG A 31 10.66 -12.98 -8.64
N GLU A 32 11.26 -13.82 -7.80
CA GLU A 32 10.56 -14.60 -6.79
C GLU A 32 10.94 -14.11 -5.39
N TYR A 33 9.94 -14.01 -4.51
CA TYR A 33 10.10 -13.61 -3.11
C TYR A 33 9.58 -14.73 -2.22
N SER A 34 10.35 -15.11 -1.21
CA SER A 34 9.96 -16.12 -0.23
C SER A 34 10.29 -15.63 1.17
N LYS A 35 9.31 -15.60 2.06
CA LYS A 35 9.52 -15.16 3.44
C LYS A 35 8.59 -15.89 4.41
N LEU A 36 9.14 -16.35 5.53
CA LEU A 36 8.35 -16.84 6.66
C LEU A 36 7.81 -15.65 7.45
N VAL A 37 6.50 -15.39 7.34
CA VAL A 37 5.84 -14.23 7.95
C VAL A 37 4.58 -14.65 8.70
N ASN A 38 3.99 -13.71 9.46
CA ASN A 38 2.63 -13.86 9.95
C ASN A 38 1.65 -13.80 8.78
N LEU A 39 0.50 -14.48 8.87
CA LEU A 39 -0.54 -14.42 7.85
C LEU A 39 -0.98 -12.98 7.55
N GLU A 40 -1.07 -12.13 8.57
CA GLU A 40 -1.44 -10.71 8.39
C GLU A 40 -0.51 -9.96 7.44
N GLU A 41 0.78 -10.28 7.44
CA GLU A 41 1.81 -9.60 6.63
C GLU A 41 1.78 -10.11 5.18
N GLY A 42 1.56 -11.41 5.00
CA GLY A 42 1.30 -12.00 3.69
C GLY A 42 0.03 -11.44 3.07
N LEU A 43 -1.05 -11.39 3.86
CA LEU A 43 -2.33 -10.86 3.43
C LEU A 43 -2.23 -9.38 3.10
N ARG A 44 -1.58 -8.55 3.92
CA ARG A 44 -1.34 -7.12 3.65
C ARG A 44 -0.70 -6.90 2.26
N SER A 45 0.31 -7.71 1.93
CA SER A 45 0.98 -7.67 0.62
C SER A 45 0.01 -7.97 -0.53
N LEU A 46 -0.84 -9.00 -0.39
CA LEU A 46 -1.83 -9.38 -1.38
C LEU A 46 -2.92 -8.31 -1.55
N LEU A 47 -3.47 -7.82 -0.43
CA LEU A 47 -4.48 -6.76 -0.41
C LEU A 47 -3.98 -5.50 -1.13
N GLY A 48 -2.74 -5.09 -0.89
CA GLY A 48 -2.16 -3.91 -1.53
C GLY A 48 -2.15 -3.98 -3.05
N VAL A 49 -1.85 -5.14 -3.64
CA VAL A 49 -1.86 -5.33 -5.11
C VAL A 49 -3.28 -5.34 -5.66
N ILE A 50 -4.20 -6.09 -5.03
CA ILE A 50 -5.60 -6.16 -5.48
C ILE A 50 -6.24 -4.77 -5.44
N MET A 51 -6.03 -4.04 -4.34
CA MET A 51 -6.55 -2.68 -4.18
C MET A 51 -5.99 -1.72 -5.23
N ALA A 52 -4.69 -1.72 -5.45
CA ALA A 52 -4.02 -0.86 -6.43
C ALA A 52 -4.35 -1.20 -7.90
N THR A 53 -4.85 -2.42 -8.17
CA THR A 53 -5.27 -2.87 -9.51
C THR A 53 -6.78 -2.91 -9.70
N SER A 54 -7.55 -2.53 -8.67
CA SER A 54 -9.01 -2.44 -8.72
C SER A 54 -9.52 -1.30 -9.61
N ALA A 55 -10.82 -1.32 -9.90
CA ALA A 55 -11.51 -0.24 -10.61
C ALA A 55 -11.74 1.05 -9.77
N CYS A 56 -11.18 1.16 -8.56
CA CYS A 56 -11.36 2.36 -7.73
C CYS A 56 -10.46 3.50 -8.24
N PRO A 57 -11.01 4.66 -8.63
CA PRO A 57 -10.22 5.75 -9.21
C PRO A 57 -9.21 6.33 -8.21
N ILE A 58 -9.55 6.39 -6.93
CA ILE A 58 -8.64 6.87 -5.87
C ILE A 58 -7.47 5.90 -5.68
N LEU A 59 -7.71 4.58 -5.76
CA LEU A 59 -6.63 3.59 -5.62
C LEU A 59 -5.80 3.44 -6.90
N ALA A 60 -6.31 3.88 -8.05
CA ALA A 60 -5.62 3.79 -9.33
C ALA A 60 -4.27 4.54 -9.35
N GLN A 61 -4.09 5.54 -8.48
CA GLN A 61 -2.81 6.23 -8.29
C GLN A 61 -1.70 5.30 -7.78
N LEU A 62 -2.04 4.18 -7.12
CA LEU A 62 -1.09 3.18 -6.65
C LEU A 62 -0.74 2.14 -7.72
N LYS A 63 -1.38 2.17 -8.89
CA LYS A 63 -1.17 1.21 -9.97
C LYS A 63 0.31 1.10 -10.41
N PRO A 64 1.11 2.17 -10.48
CA PRO A 64 2.55 2.06 -10.75
C PRO A 64 3.31 1.25 -9.69
N MET A 65 2.89 1.34 -8.41
CA MET A 65 3.48 0.55 -7.34
C MET A 65 3.17 -0.94 -7.48
N ALA A 66 1.98 -1.29 -7.98
CA ALA A 66 1.58 -2.67 -8.23
C ALA A 66 2.37 -3.32 -9.39
N HIS A 67 2.71 -2.57 -10.44
CA HIS A 67 3.55 -3.08 -11.54
C HIS A 67 4.94 -3.49 -11.04
N ASN A 68 5.50 -2.71 -10.12
CA ASN A 68 6.79 -2.99 -9.50
C ASN A 68 6.64 -3.54 -8.08
N HIS A 69 5.62 -4.36 -7.81
CA HIS A 69 5.23 -4.75 -6.45
C HIS A 69 6.42 -5.24 -5.62
N LEU A 70 6.57 -4.68 -4.42
CA LEU A 70 7.56 -5.13 -3.44
C LEU A 70 6.79 -5.77 -2.28
N PRO A 71 6.68 -7.11 -2.24
CA PRO A 71 6.02 -7.78 -1.13
C PRO A 71 6.82 -7.59 0.16
N PHE A 72 6.13 -7.54 1.29
CA PHE A 72 6.73 -7.40 2.62
C PHE A 72 7.55 -6.12 2.84
N ALA A 73 7.26 -5.06 2.08
CA ALA A 73 7.93 -3.78 2.19
C ALA A 73 7.80 -3.22 3.63
N SER A 74 8.93 -2.79 4.18
CA SER A 74 8.99 -1.98 5.39
C SER A 74 8.40 -0.59 5.15
N SER A 75 8.10 0.13 6.23
CA SER A 75 7.62 1.51 6.13
C SER A 75 8.61 2.44 5.43
N ASN A 76 9.92 2.22 5.60
CA ASN A 76 10.96 3.01 4.94
C ASN A 76 11.02 2.72 3.43
N GLU A 77 10.96 1.44 3.03
CA GLU A 77 10.89 1.06 1.61
C GLU A 77 9.61 1.59 0.95
N PHE A 78 8.49 1.53 1.67
CA PHE A 78 7.22 2.10 1.20
C PHE A 78 7.32 3.62 1.00
N ALA A 79 7.84 4.35 1.98
CA ALA A 79 8.03 5.80 1.91
C ALA A 79 8.95 6.18 0.75
N LEU A 80 10.13 5.55 0.67
CA LEU A 80 11.12 5.82 -0.37
C LEU A 80 10.55 5.59 -1.76
N ARG A 81 9.87 4.46 -1.97
CA ARG A 81 9.27 4.13 -3.28
C ARG A 81 8.14 5.09 -3.65
N THR A 82 7.25 5.39 -2.70
CA THR A 82 6.11 6.28 -2.93
C THR A 82 6.59 7.68 -3.32
N ILE A 83 7.50 8.26 -2.53
CA ILE A 83 8.03 9.60 -2.77
C ILE A 83 8.86 9.64 -4.07
N SER A 84 9.70 8.63 -4.31
CA SER A 84 10.51 8.55 -5.54
C SER A 84 9.63 8.45 -6.79
N MET A 85 8.56 7.64 -6.76
CA MET A 85 7.63 7.53 -7.89
C MET A 85 6.87 8.84 -8.12
N TYR A 86 6.47 9.53 -7.05
CA TYR A 86 5.81 10.83 -7.16
C TYR A 86 6.73 11.88 -7.79
N LEU A 87 7.98 11.98 -7.31
CA LEU A 87 8.97 12.89 -7.88
C LEU A 87 9.33 12.54 -9.33
N MET A 88 9.31 11.25 -9.69
CA MET A 88 9.50 10.84 -11.09
C MET A 88 8.35 11.35 -11.98
N ARG A 89 7.11 11.30 -11.48
CA ARG A 89 5.95 11.91 -12.16
C ARG A 89 6.12 13.42 -12.29
N ALA A 90 6.53 14.11 -11.23
CA ALA A 90 6.80 15.55 -11.26
C ALA A 90 7.89 15.89 -12.30
N LEU A 91 8.98 15.11 -12.35
CA LEU A 91 10.04 15.28 -13.35
C LEU A 91 9.52 15.13 -14.79
N PHE A 92 8.67 14.14 -15.06
CA PHE A 92 8.09 13.96 -16.40
C PHE A 92 7.11 15.10 -16.75
N ASN A 93 6.27 15.53 -15.80
CA ASN A 93 5.40 16.70 -15.98
C ASN A 93 6.22 17.94 -16.41
N ALA A 94 7.34 18.22 -15.74
CA ALA A 94 8.22 19.32 -16.10
C ALA A 94 8.78 19.20 -17.54
N ARG A 95 9.13 17.97 -17.97
CA ARG A 95 9.62 17.70 -19.33
C ARG A 95 8.54 17.86 -20.39
N ASP A 96 7.29 17.61 -20.02
CA ASP A 96 6.12 17.75 -20.88
C ASP A 96 5.54 19.18 -20.85
N GLY A 97 6.24 20.13 -20.23
CA GLY A 97 5.84 21.55 -20.15
C GLY A 97 4.74 21.84 -19.13
N GLN A 98 4.43 20.89 -18.25
CA GLN A 98 3.49 21.05 -17.14
C GLN A 98 4.22 21.54 -15.88
N GLU A 99 3.48 22.15 -14.95
CA GLU A 99 4.05 22.57 -13.66
C GLU A 99 4.28 21.36 -12.74
N PRO A 100 5.52 21.09 -12.32
CA PRO A 100 5.84 20.01 -11.39
C PRO A 100 5.54 20.36 -9.93
N ASP A 101 5.00 19.41 -9.16
CA ASP A 101 4.83 19.55 -7.70
C ASP A 101 6.07 19.03 -6.94
N TRP A 102 7.04 19.92 -6.74
CA TRP A 102 8.25 19.60 -5.97
C TRP A 102 8.02 19.56 -4.46
N GLU A 103 6.99 20.24 -3.98
CA GLU A 103 6.62 20.33 -2.56
C GLU A 103 5.79 19.13 -2.08
N LEU A 104 5.46 18.19 -2.98
CA LEU A 104 4.72 16.96 -2.69
C LEU A 104 3.34 17.21 -2.06
N THR A 105 2.74 18.37 -2.35
CA THR A 105 1.42 18.76 -1.84
C THR A 105 0.33 17.83 -2.36
N GLY A 106 0.36 17.51 -3.66
CA GLY A 106 -0.56 16.57 -4.27
C GLY A 106 -0.37 15.14 -3.76
N LEU A 107 0.85 14.74 -3.35
CA LEU A 107 1.09 13.44 -2.72
C LEU A 107 0.33 13.34 -1.40
N THR A 108 0.36 14.42 -0.62
CA THR A 108 -0.35 14.46 0.66
C THR A 108 -1.86 14.36 0.45
N ASP A 109 -2.40 15.02 -0.59
CA ASP A 109 -3.82 14.97 -0.92
C ASP A 109 -4.27 13.61 -1.48
N ASP A 110 -3.46 12.99 -2.34
CA ASP A 110 -3.62 11.62 -2.84
C ASP A 110 -3.78 10.64 -1.65
N PHE A 111 -2.97 10.80 -0.60
CA PHE A 111 -3.02 9.94 0.59
C PHE A 111 -4.16 10.28 1.57
N LYS A 112 -4.61 11.54 1.65
CA LYS A 112 -5.87 11.89 2.35
C LYS A 112 -7.08 11.23 1.70
N ALA A 113 -7.16 11.28 0.37
CA ALA A 113 -8.24 10.62 -0.37
C ALA A 113 -8.22 9.09 -0.15
N LEU A 114 -7.03 8.51 -0.16
CA LEU A 114 -6.85 7.09 0.12
C LEU A 114 -7.25 6.71 1.55
N GLN A 115 -7.00 7.57 2.54
CA GLN A 115 -7.45 7.37 3.92
C GLN A 115 -8.98 7.25 4.01
N LEU A 116 -9.72 8.06 3.25
CA LEU A 116 -11.19 7.98 3.20
C LEU A 116 -11.66 6.64 2.62
N VAL A 117 -11.04 6.18 1.53
CA VAL A 117 -11.35 4.86 0.93
C VAL A 117 -11.08 3.74 1.92
N ASN A 118 -9.95 3.81 2.61
CA ASN A 118 -9.55 2.84 3.61
C ASN A 118 -10.54 2.78 4.78
N GLN A 119 -10.99 3.93 5.29
CA GLN A 119 -12.02 4.00 6.34
C GLN A 119 -13.35 3.40 5.86
N ALA A 120 -13.81 3.73 4.66
CA ALA A 120 -15.04 3.17 4.10
C ALA A 120 -14.94 1.65 3.91
N LEU A 121 -13.79 1.16 3.48
CA LEU A 121 -13.52 -0.26 3.31
C LEU A 121 -13.45 -0.98 4.67
N TRP A 122 -12.80 -0.38 5.67
CA TRP A 122 -12.75 -0.87 7.04
C TRP A 122 -14.14 -1.18 7.59
N HIS A 123 -15.06 -0.22 7.49
CA HIS A 123 -16.42 -0.39 8.01
C HIS A 123 -17.16 -1.55 7.35
N ARG A 124 -16.98 -1.75 6.04
CA ARG A 124 -17.62 -2.87 5.31
C ARG A 124 -17.05 -4.22 5.75
N ILE A 125 -15.73 -4.30 5.90
CA ILE A 125 -15.05 -5.55 6.25
C ILE A 125 -15.30 -5.91 7.70
N HIS A 126 -15.26 -4.94 8.60
CA HIS A 126 -15.58 -5.15 10.00
C HIS A 126 -17.03 -5.63 10.20
N ALA A 127 -17.97 -5.20 9.36
CA ALA A 127 -19.34 -5.70 9.40
C ALA A 127 -19.48 -7.14 8.84
N ALA A 128 -18.58 -7.55 7.94
CA ALA A 128 -18.67 -8.84 7.24
C ALA A 128 -17.77 -9.95 7.82
N CYS A 129 -16.76 -9.61 8.63
CA CYS A 129 -15.74 -10.55 9.09
C CYS A 129 -15.68 -10.66 10.62
N ALA A 130 -15.74 -11.89 11.13
CA ALA A 130 -15.41 -12.22 12.52
C ALA A 130 -13.92 -12.59 12.73
N GLY A 131 -13.11 -12.65 11.65
CA GLY A 131 -11.73 -13.15 11.68
C GLY A 131 -10.67 -12.07 11.95
N ASP A 132 -9.70 -12.38 12.83
CA ASP A 132 -8.60 -11.49 13.25
C ASP A 132 -7.58 -11.19 12.13
N THR A 133 -7.30 -12.15 11.24
CA THR A 133 -6.29 -11.96 10.16
C THR A 133 -6.65 -10.84 9.20
N ASN A 134 -7.88 -10.84 8.67
CA ASN A 134 -8.34 -9.78 7.76
C ASN A 134 -8.24 -8.42 8.44
N LEU A 135 -8.79 -8.29 9.65
CA LEU A 135 -8.80 -7.04 10.39
C LEU A 135 -7.38 -6.49 10.61
N LYS A 136 -6.42 -7.33 11.03
CA LYS A 136 -5.04 -6.86 11.23
C LYS A 136 -4.33 -6.53 9.92
N ALA A 137 -4.55 -7.29 8.85
CA ALA A 137 -3.96 -6.99 7.55
C ALA A 137 -4.45 -5.64 7.00
N PHE A 138 -5.75 -5.35 7.10
CA PHE A 138 -6.32 -4.07 6.72
C PHE A 138 -5.80 -2.93 7.61
N LEU A 139 -5.78 -3.09 8.94
CA LEU A 139 -5.23 -2.09 9.84
C LEU A 139 -3.77 -1.77 9.53
N SER A 140 -2.95 -2.80 9.27
CA SER A 140 -1.54 -2.61 8.92
C SER A 140 -1.39 -1.89 7.58
N PHE A 141 -2.15 -2.27 6.55
CA PHE A 141 -2.19 -1.56 5.26
C PHE A 141 -2.59 -0.09 5.43
N PHE A 142 -3.67 0.18 6.18
CA PHE A 142 -4.19 1.52 6.42
C PHE A 142 -3.25 2.39 7.26
N SER A 143 -2.58 1.80 8.25
CA SER A 143 -1.56 2.46 9.05
C SER A 143 -0.37 2.89 8.17
N MET A 144 0.10 1.99 7.32
CA MET A 144 1.21 2.27 6.39
C MET A 144 0.86 3.43 5.46
N SER A 145 -0.34 3.45 4.89
CA SER A 145 -0.75 4.54 4.03
C SER A 145 -0.97 5.86 4.78
N SER A 146 -1.62 5.81 5.94
CA SER A 146 -1.89 7.02 6.75
C SER A 146 -0.61 7.69 7.24
N SER A 147 0.49 6.94 7.36
CA SER A 147 1.79 7.48 7.76
C SER A 147 2.38 8.50 6.77
N MET A 148 1.93 8.52 5.50
CA MET A 148 2.31 9.54 4.52
C MET A 148 1.58 10.86 4.75
N THR A 149 0.32 10.82 5.19
CA THR A 149 -0.52 12.01 5.36
C THR A 149 -0.09 12.89 6.52
N TYR A 150 0.23 12.30 7.68
CA TYR A 150 0.48 13.06 8.91
C TYR A 150 1.92 13.54 9.09
N SER A 151 2.85 13.04 8.28
CA SER A 151 4.26 13.06 8.64
C SER A 151 5.19 13.11 7.44
N LEU A 152 4.80 13.67 6.30
CA LEU A 152 5.63 13.68 5.08
C LEU A 152 7.08 14.09 5.38
N GLU A 153 7.29 15.18 6.12
CA GLU A 153 8.62 15.61 6.56
C GLU A 153 9.35 14.53 7.37
N THR A 154 8.67 13.90 8.33
CA THR A 154 9.24 12.78 9.08
C THR A 154 9.59 11.59 8.19
N GLN A 155 8.80 11.32 7.15
CA GLN A 155 9.09 10.24 6.19
C GLN A 155 10.31 10.59 5.34
N LEU A 156 10.43 11.84 4.89
CA LEU A 156 11.63 12.37 4.24
C LEU A 156 12.85 12.22 5.15
N GLN A 157 12.76 12.59 6.42
CA GLN A 157 13.87 12.41 7.38
C GLN A 157 14.23 10.93 7.60
N LYS A 158 13.25 10.02 7.63
CA LYS A 158 13.50 8.57 7.77
C LYS A 158 14.25 7.99 6.58
N ILE A 159 13.92 8.43 5.35
CA ILE A 159 14.54 7.90 4.14
C ILE A 159 15.80 8.66 3.72
N ARG A 160 16.03 9.86 4.24
CA ARG A 160 17.20 10.69 3.89
C ARG A 160 18.54 9.95 4.06
N PRO A 161 18.82 9.22 5.17
CA PRO A 161 20.06 8.45 5.30
C PRO A 161 20.21 7.29 4.31
N MET A 162 19.12 6.90 3.63
CA MET A 162 19.15 5.84 2.62
C MET A 162 19.57 6.36 1.24
N VAL A 163 19.57 7.69 1.04
CA VAL A 163 19.83 8.35 -0.25
C VAL A 163 21.04 9.29 -0.17
N MET A 164 21.23 9.94 0.99
CA MET A 164 22.32 10.88 1.24
C MET A 164 23.38 10.18 2.09
N ASN A 165 24.56 9.97 1.50
CA ASN A 165 25.76 9.45 2.20
C ASN A 165 26.38 10.52 3.10
#